data_AF-A0A453J2M6-F1
#
_entry.id   AF-A0A453J2M6-F1
#
_cell.length_a   1.000
_cell.length_b   1.000
_cell.length_c   1.000
_cell.angle_alpha   90.00
_cell.angle_beta   90.00
_cell.angle_gamma   90.00
#
_symmetry.space_group_name_H-M   'P 1'
#
loop_
_entity.id
_entity.type
_entity.pdbx_description
1 polymer ?
#
loop_
_entity_poly.entity_id
_entity_poly.type
_entity_poly.pdbx_seq_one_letter_code
_entity_poly.pdbx_strand_id
1 'polypeptide(L)'
;MHDKRKFHRLADPALRGSYPPSALNQLVVISIMCLQDQPHVRPIMADVAIGLNHVASQPYASLASMGSPAYSGSPQYSRTPSRRRGGGGGSRRVSQYAS
;
A
#
# COMPACT_ATOMS: atom_id res chain seq x y z
N MET A 1 11.73 -1.68 -21.91
CA MET A 1 10.96 -2.56 -21.00
C MET A 1 10.22 -1.71 -19.98
N HIS A 2 9.23 -0.91 -20.40
CA HIS A 2 8.73 0.20 -19.56
C HIS A 2 7.33 -0.04 -18.96
N ASP A 3 6.69 -1.14 -19.32
CA ASP A 3 5.42 -1.53 -18.73
C ASP A 3 5.65 -2.16 -17.36
N LYS A 4 5.61 -1.35 -16.29
CA LYS A 4 5.62 -1.82 -14.89
C LYS A 4 4.59 -2.92 -14.63
N ARG A 5 3.45 -2.85 -15.34
CA ARG A 5 2.37 -3.84 -15.29
C ARG A 5 2.80 -5.25 -15.72
N LYS A 6 3.88 -5.37 -16.51
CA LYS A 6 4.38 -6.65 -17.05
C LYS A 6 5.60 -7.19 -16.31
N PHE A 7 6.12 -6.49 -15.28
CA PHE A 7 7.32 -6.91 -14.55
C PHE A 7 7.16 -8.26 -13.87
N HIS A 8 5.94 -8.64 -13.45
CA HIS A 8 5.65 -9.97 -12.92
C HIS A 8 6.03 -11.13 -13.86
N ARG A 9 6.09 -10.88 -15.18
CA ARG A 9 6.51 -11.87 -16.18
C ARG A 9 8.03 -12.05 -16.26
N LEU A 10 8.80 -11.14 -15.67
CA LEU A 10 10.26 -11.21 -15.57
C LEU A 10 10.71 -11.98 -14.33
N ALA A 11 9.80 -12.19 -13.37
CA ALA A 11 10.09 -12.99 -12.19
C ALA A 11 10.27 -14.46 -12.57
N ASP A 12 11.16 -15.14 -11.86
CA ASP A 12 11.37 -16.57 -12.03
C ASP A 12 10.06 -17.35 -11.78
N PRO A 13 9.58 -18.17 -12.74
CA PRO A 13 8.41 -19.01 -12.56
C PRO A 13 8.47 -19.92 -11.33
N ALA A 14 9.67 -20.34 -10.90
CA ALA A 14 9.88 -21.16 -9.71
C ALA A 14 9.47 -20.44 -8.42
N LEU A 15 9.49 -19.11 -8.40
CA LEU A 15 9.04 -18.31 -7.26
C LEU A 15 7.52 -18.35 -7.10
N ARG A 16 6.75 -18.73 -8.12
CA ARG A 16 5.27 -18.88 -8.05
C ARG A 16 4.52 -17.66 -7.46
N GLY A 17 5.05 -16.46 -7.65
CA GLY A 17 4.48 -15.23 -7.08
C GLY A 17 4.87 -14.98 -5.60
N SER A 18 5.73 -15.82 -5.02
CA SER A 18 6.28 -15.66 -3.67
C SER A 18 7.40 -14.64 -3.63
N TYR A 19 7.09 -13.39 -3.99
CA TYR A 19 8.00 -12.25 -3.88
C TYR A 19 7.19 -10.97 -3.62
N PRO A 20 7.79 -9.94 -2.99
CA PRO A 20 7.14 -8.65 -2.85
C PRO A 20 7.04 -7.97 -4.23
N PRO A 21 5.85 -7.63 -4.74
CA PRO A 21 5.73 -6.96 -6.04
C PRO A 21 6.47 -5.60 -6.08
N SER A 22 6.53 -4.90 -4.95
CA SER A 22 7.29 -3.65 -4.80
C SER A 22 8.79 -3.85 -5.00
N ALA A 23 9.36 -4.88 -4.38
CA ALA A 23 10.78 -5.21 -4.46
C ALA A 23 11.16 -5.63 -5.89
N LEU A 24 10.34 -6.46 -6.54
CA LEU A 24 10.54 -6.81 -7.94
C LEU A 24 10.55 -5.57 -8.84
N ASN A 25 9.60 -4.66 -8.65
CA ASN A 25 9.52 -3.45 -9.45
C ASN A 25 10.76 -2.57 -9.28
N GLN A 26 11.28 -2.44 -8.06
CA GLN A 26 12.50 -1.68 -7.78
C GLN A 26 13.72 -2.35 -8.43
N LEU A 27 13.86 -3.67 -8.29
CA LEU A 27 14.94 -4.44 -8.91
C LEU A 27 14.96 -4.25 -10.43
N VAL A 28 13.80 -4.34 -11.08
CA VAL A 28 13.69 -4.16 -12.54
C VAL A 28 14.08 -2.74 -12.95
N VAL A 29 13.71 -1.71 -12.17
CA VAL A 29 14.13 -0.33 -12.45
C VAL A 29 15.64 -0.18 -12.36
N ILE A 30 16.28 -0.73 -11.32
CA ILE A 30 17.74 -0.73 -11.17
C ILE A 30 18.39 -1.41 -12.38
N SER A 31 17.90 -2.58 -12.78
CA SER A 31 18.40 -3.30 -13.96
C SER A 31 18.25 -2.49 -15.25
N ILE A 32 17.09 -1.84 -15.46
CA ILE A 32 16.88 -0.99 -16.64
C ILE A 32 17.89 0.17 -16.65
N MET A 33 18.11 0.83 -15.52
CA MET A 33 19.09 1.91 -15.41
C MET A 33 20.51 1.43 -15.74
N CYS A 34 20.88 0.22 -15.31
CA CYS A 34 22.19 -0.38 -15.61
C CYS A 34 22.36 -0.76 -17.08
N LEU A 35 21.27 -1.16 -17.75
CA LEU A 35 21.27 -1.62 -19.14
C LEU A 35 21.02 -0.50 -20.17
N GLN A 36 20.98 0.76 -19.74
CA GLN A 36 20.75 1.87 -20.66
C GLN A 36 21.85 1.98 -21.72
N ASP A 37 21.46 2.29 -22.95
CA ASP A 37 22.39 2.46 -24.08
C ASP A 37 23.39 3.61 -23.82
N GLN A 38 22.90 4.69 -23.23
CA GLN A 38 23.69 5.86 -22.88
C GLN A 38 24.48 5.65 -21.58
N PRO A 39 25.82 5.78 -21.57
CA PRO A 39 26.64 5.46 -20.40
C PRO A 39 26.47 6.46 -19.24
N HIS A 40 26.16 7.72 -19.54
CA HIS A 40 26.03 8.79 -18.55
C HIS A 40 24.78 8.68 -17.67
N VAL A 41 23.79 7.86 -18.07
CA VAL A 41 22.59 7.58 -17.26
C VAL A 41 22.72 6.27 -16.46
N ARG A 42 23.80 5.51 -16.65
CA ARG A 42 24.06 4.31 -15.87
C ARG A 42 24.51 4.71 -14.47
N PRO A 43 23.95 4.12 -13.40
CA PRO A 43 24.34 4.42 -12.04
C PRO A 43 25.77 3.94 -11.75
N ILE A 44 26.44 4.59 -10.80
CA ILE A 44 27.70 4.07 -10.25
C ILE A 44 27.43 2.76 -9.51
N MET A 45 28.38 1.82 -9.54
CA MET A 45 28.17 0.49 -8.94
C MET A 45 27.94 0.54 -7.42
N ALA A 46 28.46 1.55 -6.74
CA ALA A 46 28.18 1.77 -5.31
C ALA A 46 26.69 2.04 -5.06
N ASP A 47 26.06 2.90 -5.86
CA ASP A 47 24.63 3.22 -5.76
C ASP A 47 23.76 2.00 -6.10
N VAL A 48 24.20 1.19 -7.07
CA VAL A 48 23.54 -0.09 -7.39
C VAL A 48 23.57 -1.02 -6.18
N ALA A 49 24.73 -1.19 -5.54
CA ALA A 49 24.86 -2.05 -4.36
C ALA A 49 23.98 -1.56 -3.20
N ILE A 50 23.94 -0.25 -2.96
CA ILE A 50 23.07 0.37 -1.93
C ILE A 50 21.59 0.11 -2.27
N GLY A 51 21.20 0.34 -3.52
CA GLY A 51 19.82 0.11 -3.98
C GLY A 51 19.41 -1.36 -3.84
N LEU A 52 20.26 -2.30 -4.24
CA LEU A 52 20.01 -3.73 -4.09
C LEU A 52 19.91 -4.15 -2.62
N ASN A 53 20.79 -3.62 -1.76
CA ASN A 53 20.72 -3.86 -0.32
C ASN A 53 19.39 -3.34 0.27
N HIS A 54 18.95 -2.16 -0.15
CA HIS A 54 17.65 -1.61 0.27
C HIS A 54 16.49 -2.51 -0.18
N VAL A 55 16.51 -3.02 -1.40
CA VAL A 55 15.50 -3.98 -1.90
C VAL A 55 15.52 -5.28 -1.09
N ALA A 56 16.71 -5.81 -0.79
CA ALA A 56 16.87 -7.05 -0.01
C ALA A 56 16.47 -6.89 1.46
N SER A 57 16.64 -5.71 2.05
CA SER A 57 16.25 -5.41 3.43
C SER A 57 14.73 -5.25 3.62
N GLN A 58 13.95 -5.17 2.53
CA GLN A 58 12.51 -5.03 2.65
C GLN A 58 11.90 -6.32 3.21
N PRO A 59 11.10 -6.21 4.29
CA PRO A 59 10.46 -7.37 4.88
C PRO A 59 9.49 -8.00 3.86
N TYR A 60 9.70 -9.27 3.55
CA TYR A 60 8.74 -10.04 2.78
C TYR A 60 7.57 -10.42 3.71
N ALA A 61 6.53 -9.58 3.73
CA ALA A 61 5.26 -9.94 4.34
C ALA A 61 4.59 -11.00 3.45
N SER A 62 4.91 -12.27 3.68
CA SER A 62 4.15 -13.36 3.08
C SER A 62 2.72 -13.29 3.61
N LEU A 63 1.74 -13.73 2.83
CA LEU A 63 0.33 -13.79 3.24
C LEU A 63 0.13 -14.55 4.58
N ALA A 64 1.10 -15.38 5.01
CA ALA A 64 1.10 -16.04 6.32
C ALA A 64 1.29 -15.06 7.50
N SER A 65 1.92 -13.90 7.28
CA SER A 65 2.07 -12.86 8.30
C SER A 65 0.84 -11.93 8.40
N MET A 66 -0.14 -12.06 7.48
CA MET A 66 -1.47 -11.47 7.62
C MET A 66 -2.44 -12.38 8.38
N GLY A 67 -1.94 -13.40 9.07
CA GLY A 67 -2.67 -14.19 10.05
C GLY A 67 -2.77 -13.48 11.39
N SER A 68 -3.42 -12.31 11.43
CA SER A 68 -4.12 -11.73 12.58
C SER A 68 -4.73 -10.41 12.13
N PRO A 69 -6.05 -10.33 11.85
CA PRO A 69 -6.72 -9.07 12.10
C PRO A 69 -6.64 -8.88 13.62
N ALA A 70 -5.69 -8.06 14.08
CA ALA A 70 -5.83 -7.44 15.38
C ALA A 70 -7.07 -6.54 15.28
N TYR A 71 -8.24 -7.12 15.57
CA TYR A 71 -9.37 -6.37 16.06
C TYR A 71 -8.95 -5.80 17.41
N SER A 72 -8.23 -4.69 17.37
CA SER A 72 -7.85 -3.91 18.54
C SER A 72 -8.03 -2.46 18.17
N GLY A 73 -9.18 -1.91 18.56
CA GLY A 73 -9.42 -0.47 18.59
C GLY A 73 -10.55 0.02 17.72
N SER A 74 -11.79 -0.38 18.03
CA SER A 74 -12.93 0.50 17.77
C SER A 74 -12.67 1.84 18.48
N PRO A 75 -12.76 3.01 17.81
CA PRO A 75 -12.74 4.29 18.52
C PRO A 75 -14.02 4.40 19.35
N GLN A 76 -13.92 4.11 20.65
CA GLN A 76 -14.96 4.45 21.62
C GLN A 76 -14.96 5.97 21.75
N TYR A 77 -15.75 6.65 20.91
CA TYR A 77 -16.20 8.00 21.22
C TYR A 77 -16.98 7.92 22.53
N SER A 78 -16.39 8.53 23.55
CA SER A 78 -16.89 8.66 24.91
C SER A 78 -18.37 9.02 24.92
N ARG A 79 -19.24 8.04 25.19
CA ARG A 79 -20.63 8.30 25.62
C ARG A 79 -20.56 8.89 27.03
N THR A 80 -20.57 10.21 27.13
CA THR A 80 -20.81 10.92 28.39
C THR A 80 -22.26 10.71 28.84
N PRO A 81 -22.54 10.60 30.16
CA PRO A 81 -23.85 10.20 30.65
C PRO A 81 -24.82 11.38 30.81
N SER A 82 -26.08 11.08 30.51
CA SER A 82 -27.32 11.53 31.17
C SER A 82 -27.34 12.93 31.81
N ARG A 83 -28.02 13.87 31.14
CA ARG A 83 -28.87 14.83 31.83
C ARG A 83 -30.32 14.61 31.41
N ARG A 84 -31.13 14.26 32.42
CA ARG A 84 -32.60 14.18 32.41
C ARG A 84 -33.25 15.46 31.90
N ARG A 85 -34.56 15.32 31.57
CA ARG A 85 -35.61 16.35 31.38
C ARG A 85 -35.81 16.64 29.89
N GLY A 86 -36.89 16.26 29.22
CA GLY A 86 -38.26 16.00 29.63
C GLY A 86 -39.16 16.72 28.61
N GLY A 87 -40.29 16.13 28.25
CA GLY A 87 -41.40 16.87 27.63
C GLY A 87 -41.49 16.78 26.10
N GLY A 88 -42.48 16.00 25.64
CA GLY A 88 -43.63 16.58 24.96
C GLY A 88 -43.50 16.90 23.47
N GLY A 89 -44.11 16.02 22.66
CA GLY A 89 -45.14 16.42 21.70
C GLY A 89 -44.68 17.03 20.37
N GLY A 90 -45.44 16.70 19.31
CA GLY A 90 -45.50 17.55 18.12
C GLY A 90 -45.34 16.83 16.79
N SER A 91 -46.43 16.20 16.35
CA SER A 91 -46.72 15.99 14.93
C SER A 91 -46.65 17.34 14.19
N ARG A 92 -45.98 17.40 13.02
CA ARG A 92 -46.38 18.20 11.85
C ARG A 92 -45.50 17.93 10.62
N ARG A 93 -46.19 17.64 9.53
CA ARG A 93 -45.74 17.70 8.12
C ARG A 93 -45.20 19.10 7.78
N VAL A 94 -44.41 19.23 6.70
CA VAL A 94 -44.70 20.08 5.51
C VAL A 94 -43.43 20.35 4.65
N SER A 95 -43.66 20.28 3.32
CA SER A 95 -43.04 20.90 2.12
C SER A 95 -41.52 20.96 1.96
N GLN A 96 -40.92 20.49 0.86
CA GLN A 96 -41.05 20.89 -0.57
C GLN A 96 -40.73 22.38 -0.86
N TYR A 97 -39.96 22.55 -1.95
CA TYR A 97 -39.64 23.72 -2.80
C TYR A 97 -38.55 24.74 -2.41
N ALA A 98 -37.97 25.31 -3.49
CA ALA A 98 -37.03 26.44 -3.66
C ALA A 98 -35.52 26.12 -3.62
N SER A 99 -34.70 26.49 -4.62
CA SER A 99 -34.86 27.22 -5.88
C SER A 99 -33.73 26.85 -6.84
#